data_AF-A0AA37BRA1-F1
#
_entry.id   AF-A0AA37BRA1-F1
#
_cell.length_a   1.000
_cell.length_b   1.000
_cell.length_c   1.000
_cell.angle_alpha   90.00
_cell.angle_beta   90.00
_cell.angle_gamma   90.00
#
_symmetry.space_group_name_H-M   'P 1'
#
loop_
_entity.id
_entity.type
_entity.pdbx_description
1 polymer ?
#
loop_
_entity_poly.entity_id
_entity_poly.type
_entity_poly.pdbx_seq_one_letter_code
_entity_poly.pdbx_strand_id
1 'polypeptide(L)'
;MGLLDNIVGRRKKETTVNVTNPQPVAQQGVQPQPPQSFDTKFIDGVTQKMTALENDINKLNMGLESLKRSMSEMKTDLDTIRENVRLVVSLYEMVSKEFNPFMDTTPEEIKQITDSLKEDIEELGKLVSSAISDLRELYGTPDIDSIISDVEREGSKDDQ
;
A
#
# COMPACT_ATOMS: atom_id res chain seq x y z
N MET A 1 47.33 1.20 8.28
CA MET A 1 47.61 0.57 6.96
C MET A 1 46.91 1.40 5.90
N GLY A 2 47.52 2.31 5.14
CA GLY A 2 48.92 2.58 4.83
C GLY A 2 49.20 2.25 3.36
N LEU A 3 48.75 3.10 2.41
CA LEU A 3 49.00 2.93 0.96
C LEU A 3 49.18 4.26 0.19
N LEU A 4 49.71 5.33 0.80
CA LEU A 4 49.98 6.60 0.08
C LEU A 4 51.25 7.33 0.55
N ASP A 5 52.32 6.60 0.91
CA ASP A 5 53.54 7.23 1.44
C ASP A 5 54.80 6.68 0.77
N ASN A 6 55.00 6.94 -0.52
CA ASN A 6 56.29 6.59 -1.16
C ASN A 6 56.66 7.31 -2.46
N ILE A 7 56.30 8.59 -2.64
CA ILE A 7 56.84 9.36 -3.76
C ILE A 7 57.27 10.76 -3.31
N VAL A 8 58.21 10.82 -2.36
CA VAL A 8 59.06 12.00 -2.15
C VAL A 8 60.47 11.51 -1.87
N GLY A 9 61.39 11.74 -2.81
CA GLY A 9 62.82 11.70 -2.54
C GLY A 9 63.64 10.89 -3.52
N ARG A 10 64.23 11.58 -4.51
CA ARG A 10 65.65 11.40 -4.88
C ARG A 10 66.11 12.51 -5.82
N ARG A 11 66.93 13.40 -5.26
CA ARG A 11 67.76 14.38 -5.97
C ARG A 11 69.16 13.77 -6.19
N LYS A 12 69.75 14.12 -7.34
CA LYS A 12 71.18 14.38 -7.64
C LYS A 12 72.20 13.22 -7.73
N LYS A 13 72.91 13.16 -8.86
CA LYS A 13 74.38 12.97 -9.03
C LYS A 13 74.79 13.69 -10.34
N GLU A 14 75.56 14.79 -10.28
CA GLU A 14 77.04 14.91 -10.45
C GLU A 14 77.51 14.53 -11.87
N THR A 15 77.94 15.48 -12.71
CA THR A 15 79.29 16.12 -12.83
C THR A 15 80.16 15.42 -13.87
N THR A 16 80.47 16.11 -14.98
CA THR A 16 81.81 16.11 -15.58
C THR A 16 81.99 17.37 -16.43
N VAL A 17 83.01 18.15 -16.05
CA VAL A 17 83.56 19.32 -16.71
C VAL A 17 84.45 18.85 -17.86
N ASN A 18 84.40 19.50 -19.03
CA ASN A 18 85.58 19.55 -19.89
C ASN A 18 85.71 20.94 -20.55
N VAL A 19 86.91 21.52 -20.42
CA VAL A 19 87.29 22.87 -20.83
C VAL A 19 88.26 22.75 -22.00
N THR A 20 88.01 23.44 -23.12
CA THR A 20 89.09 23.92 -24.01
C THR A 20 88.64 25.11 -24.88
N ASN A 21 89.18 26.28 -24.53
CA ASN A 21 89.65 27.48 -25.27
C ASN A 21 88.94 28.10 -26.51
N PRO A 22 89.13 29.42 -26.75
CA PRO A 22 88.16 30.34 -27.37
C PRO A 22 88.51 30.76 -28.80
N GLN A 23 87.53 31.32 -29.53
CA GLN A 23 87.59 32.65 -30.18
C GLN A 23 86.26 33.02 -30.89
N PRO A 24 86.01 34.31 -31.18
CA PRO A 24 84.70 34.95 -31.07
C PRO A 24 84.07 35.24 -32.43
N VAL A 25 82.74 35.22 -32.54
CA VAL A 25 82.02 36.18 -33.41
C VAL A 25 80.51 36.21 -33.17
N ALA A 26 80.02 37.45 -33.24
CA ALA A 26 78.68 37.88 -33.64
C ALA A 26 77.53 37.65 -32.64
N GLN A 27 77.22 38.72 -31.91
CA GLN A 27 75.88 39.00 -31.43
C GLN A 27 74.91 38.96 -32.63
N GLN A 28 74.04 37.97 -32.68
CA GLN A 28 72.78 38.07 -33.41
C GLN A 28 71.65 38.03 -32.39
N GLY A 29 70.76 39.01 -32.54
CA GLY A 29 69.67 39.29 -31.62
C GLY A 29 68.83 38.06 -31.35
N VAL A 30 68.47 37.93 -30.08
CA VAL A 30 67.60 36.89 -29.54
C VAL A 30 66.25 37.02 -30.24
N GLN A 31 65.98 36.11 -31.18
CA GLN A 31 64.63 35.86 -31.65
C GLN A 31 63.85 35.26 -30.45
N PRO A 32 62.75 35.86 -29.99
CA PRO A 32 61.99 35.27 -28.91
C PRO A 32 61.36 33.98 -29.42
N GLN A 33 61.89 32.83 -28.99
CA GLN A 33 61.18 31.57 -29.08
C GLN A 33 59.86 31.73 -28.31
N PRO A 34 58.70 31.43 -28.92
CA PRO A 34 57.43 31.50 -28.21
C PRO A 34 57.46 30.52 -27.03
N PRO A 35 57.04 30.94 -25.82
CA PRO A 35 56.96 30.04 -24.69
C PRO A 35 55.87 28.99 -24.94
N GLN A 36 56.31 27.73 -25.01
CA GLN A 36 55.62 26.53 -24.55
C GLN A 36 54.20 26.25 -25.08
N SER A 37 54.14 25.54 -26.20
CA SER A 37 52.94 24.87 -26.74
C SER A 37 52.34 23.76 -25.84
N PHE A 38 53.03 23.40 -24.74
CA PHE A 38 52.56 22.40 -23.78
C PHE A 38 51.46 22.92 -22.87
N ASP A 39 51.52 24.20 -22.47
CA ASP A 39 50.53 24.81 -21.57
C ASP A 39 49.17 24.96 -22.25
N THR A 40 49.15 25.32 -23.54
CA THR A 40 47.91 25.55 -24.29
C THR A 40 47.12 24.26 -24.49
N LYS A 41 47.78 23.14 -24.84
CA LYS A 41 47.12 21.83 -25.00
C LYS A 41 46.58 21.27 -23.68
N PHE A 42 47.28 21.53 -22.58
CA PHE A 42 46.82 21.16 -21.25
C PHE A 42 45.57 21.97 -20.88
N ILE A 43 45.59 23.29 -21.09
CA ILE A 43 44.46 24.19 -20.84
C ILE A 43 43.25 23.82 -21.72
N ASP A 44 43.45 23.51 -23.01
CA ASP A 44 42.38 23.06 -23.90
C ASP A 44 41.77 21.74 -23.42
N GLY A 45 42.60 20.79 -22.98
CA GLY A 45 42.15 19.51 -22.44
C GLY A 45 41.40 19.65 -21.11
N VAL A 46 41.80 20.59 -20.24
CA VAL A 46 41.08 20.93 -19.01
C VAL A 46 39.74 21.59 -19.34
N THR A 47 39.72 22.52 -20.30
CA THR A 47 38.50 23.21 -20.73
C THR A 47 37.47 22.24 -21.29
N GLN A 48 37.88 21.31 -22.17
CA GLN A 48 36.99 20.26 -22.68
C GLN A 48 36.42 19.37 -21.59
N LYS A 49 37.23 18.97 -20.61
CA LYS A 49 36.76 18.19 -19.45
C LYS A 49 35.79 18.98 -18.60
N MET A 50 35.99 20.28 -18.44
CA MET A 50 35.10 21.15 -17.68
C MET A 50 33.75 21.31 -18.38
N THR A 51 33.74 21.50 -19.70
CA THR A 51 32.49 21.52 -20.50
C THR A 51 31.76 20.17 -20.48
N ALA A 52 32.48 19.05 -20.47
CA ALA A 52 31.88 17.73 -20.33
C ALA A 52 31.22 17.56 -18.95
N LEU A 53 31.92 17.97 -17.88
CA LEU A 53 31.38 17.97 -16.52
C LEU A 53 30.15 18.87 -16.37
N GLU A 54 30.16 20.07 -16.95
CA GLU A 54 28.99 20.96 -16.95
C GLU A 54 27.78 20.32 -17.64
N ASN A 55 27.99 19.65 -18.77
CA ASN A 55 26.93 18.92 -19.46
C ASN A 55 26.37 17.76 -18.63
N ASP A 56 27.24 17.02 -17.95
CA ASP A 56 26.80 15.91 -17.10
C ASP A 56 26.07 16.40 -15.85
N ILE A 57 26.51 17.52 -15.26
CA ILE A 57 25.79 18.19 -14.16
C ILE A 57 24.40 18.64 -14.62
N ASN A 58 24.28 19.21 -15.82
CA ASN A 58 22.99 19.64 -16.36
C ASN A 58 22.03 18.46 -16.58
N LYS A 59 22.53 17.32 -17.09
CA LYS A 59 21.74 16.09 -17.20
C LYS A 59 21.30 15.56 -15.84
N LEU A 60 22.19 15.58 -14.84
CA LEU A 60 21.86 15.18 -13.48
C LEU A 60 20.78 16.08 -12.87
N ASN A 61 20.87 17.39 -13.06
CA ASN A 61 19.85 18.34 -12.60
C ASN A 61 18.48 18.05 -13.22
N MET A 62 18.42 17.83 -14.55
CA MET A 62 17.19 17.44 -15.22
C MET A 62 16.63 16.10 -14.71
N GLY A 63 17.51 15.12 -14.48
CA GLY A 63 17.13 13.84 -13.88
C GLY A 63 16.55 13.99 -12.48
N LEU A 64 17.12 14.88 -11.68
CA LEU A 64 16.70 15.14 -10.30
C LEU A 64 15.35 15.88 -10.26
N GLU A 65 15.10 16.81 -11.17
CA GLU A 65 13.79 17.45 -11.33
C GLU A 65 12.71 16.45 -11.75
N SER A 66 13.02 15.57 -12.71
CA SER A 66 12.12 14.49 -13.13
C SER A 66 11.78 13.55 -11.97
N LEU A 67 12.79 13.14 -11.19
CA LEU A 67 12.60 12.30 -10.02
C LEU A 67 11.72 12.99 -8.96
N LYS A 68 11.95 14.27 -8.71
CA LYS A 68 11.15 15.07 -7.76
C LYS A 68 9.69 15.12 -8.19
N ARG A 69 9.42 15.29 -9.49
CA ARG A 69 8.06 15.27 -10.04
C ARG A 69 7.41 13.89 -9.87
N SER A 70 8.10 12.82 -10.26
CA SER A 70 7.61 11.46 -10.09
C SER A 70 7.31 11.14 -8.61
N MET A 71 8.14 11.62 -7.68
CA MET A 71 7.89 11.44 -6.25
C MET A 71 6.67 12.21 -5.74
N SER A 72 6.39 13.39 -6.30
CA SER A 72 5.17 14.13 -6.01
C SER A 72 3.91 13.43 -6.53
N GLU A 73 4.00 12.82 -7.72
CA GLU A 73 2.92 12.05 -8.31
C GLU A 73 2.64 10.79 -7.47
N MET A 74 3.67 10.02 -7.10
CA MET A 74 3.54 8.86 -6.22
C MET A 74 2.94 9.20 -4.84
N LYS A 75 3.25 10.39 -4.30
CA LYS A 75 2.64 10.85 -3.04
C LYS A 75 1.13 11.06 -3.20
N THR A 76 0.72 11.67 -4.31
CA THR A 76 -0.71 11.87 -4.64
C THR A 76 -1.44 10.54 -4.81
N ASP A 77 -0.80 9.58 -5.49
CA ASP A 77 -1.35 8.24 -5.66
C ASP A 77 -1.52 7.52 -4.32
N LEU A 78 -0.53 7.62 -3.42
CA LEU A 78 -0.60 7.06 -2.07
C LEU A 78 -1.74 7.66 -1.24
N ASP A 79 -1.92 8.97 -1.29
CA ASP A 79 -3.03 9.65 -0.60
C ASP A 79 -4.38 9.17 -1.15
N THR A 80 -4.49 8.98 -2.46
CA THR A 80 -5.70 8.44 -3.11
C THR A 80 -5.98 6.99 -2.71
N ILE A 81 -4.94 6.15 -2.69
CA ILE A 81 -5.04 4.75 -2.23
C ILE A 81 -5.50 4.69 -0.78
N ARG A 82 -4.94 5.55 0.09
CA ARG A 82 -5.32 5.62 1.50
C ARG A 82 -6.80 5.95 1.66
N GLU A 83 -7.32 6.90 0.88
CA GLU A 83 -8.74 7.26 0.92
C GLU A 83 -9.63 6.11 0.42
N ASN A 84 -9.25 5.46 -0.68
CA ASN A 84 -9.98 4.31 -1.20
C ASN A 84 -10.03 3.15 -0.19
N VAL A 85 -8.92 2.86 0.49
CA VAL A 85 -8.88 1.84 1.55
C VAL A 85 -9.84 2.22 2.68
N ARG A 86 -9.87 3.49 3.10
CA ARG A 86 -10.79 3.97 4.13
C ARG A 86 -12.25 3.77 3.72
N LEU A 87 -12.59 4.08 2.46
CA LEU A 87 -13.93 3.91 1.93
C LEU A 87 -14.33 2.43 1.89
N VAL A 88 -13.44 1.54 1.44
CA VAL A 88 -13.69 0.08 1.43
C VAL A 88 -13.91 -0.45 2.85
N VAL A 89 -13.12 0.00 3.84
CA VAL A 89 -13.33 -0.38 5.24
C VAL A 89 -14.69 0.11 5.75
N SER A 90 -15.07 1.35 5.44
CA SER A 90 -16.38 1.88 5.82
C SER A 90 -17.53 1.11 5.17
N LEU A 91 -17.40 0.74 3.89
CA LEU A 91 -18.38 -0.10 3.19
C LEU A 91 -18.46 -1.50 3.83
N TYR A 92 -17.31 -2.08 4.20
CA TYR A 92 -17.29 -3.35 4.91
C TYR A 92 -18.01 -3.25 6.26
N GLU A 93 -17.74 -2.22 7.06
CA GLU A 93 -18.45 -2.00 8.33
C GLU A 93 -19.96 -1.84 8.14
N MET A 94 -20.38 -1.06 7.14
CA MET A 94 -21.79 -0.85 6.82
C MET A 94 -22.48 -2.14 6.39
N VAL A 95 -21.92 -2.85 5.39
CA VAL A 95 -22.47 -4.11 4.89
C VAL A 95 -22.42 -5.19 5.97
N SER A 96 -21.35 -5.24 6.77
CA SER A 96 -21.20 -6.22 7.84
C SER A 96 -22.22 -6.01 8.96
N LYS A 97 -22.60 -4.77 9.26
CA LYS A 97 -23.68 -4.47 10.22
C LYS A 97 -25.07 -4.82 9.66
N GLU A 98 -25.28 -4.61 8.36
CA GLU A 98 -26.57 -4.93 7.72
C GLU A 98 -26.78 -6.44 7.51
N PHE A 99 -25.72 -7.21 7.22
CA PHE A 99 -25.84 -8.65 6.94
C PHE A 99 -25.59 -9.55 8.15
N ASN A 100 -24.83 -9.09 9.15
CA ASN A 100 -24.60 -9.84 10.37
C ASN A 100 -25.02 -9.01 11.59
N PRO A 101 -26.30 -9.08 12.01
CA PRO A 101 -26.80 -8.35 13.16
C PRO A 101 -26.14 -8.75 14.48
N PHE A 102 -25.31 -9.81 14.46
CA PHE A 102 -24.59 -10.33 15.61
C PHE A 102 -23.10 -9.94 15.64
N MET A 103 -22.61 -9.08 14.74
CA MET A 103 -21.19 -8.66 14.77
C MET A 103 -20.77 -8.03 16.10
N ASP A 104 -21.68 -7.28 16.71
CA ASP A 104 -21.47 -6.63 18.01
C ASP A 104 -22.04 -7.46 19.17
N THR A 105 -22.58 -8.66 18.90
CA THR A 105 -23.19 -9.53 19.90
C THR A 105 -22.26 -10.69 20.22
N THR A 106 -21.85 -10.79 21.48
CA THR A 106 -21.03 -11.90 21.95
C THR A 106 -21.80 -13.23 21.87
N PRO A 107 -21.10 -14.38 21.72
CA PRO A 107 -21.74 -15.69 21.77
C PRO A 107 -22.60 -15.90 23.03
N GLU A 108 -22.16 -15.34 24.17
CA GLU A 108 -22.91 -15.33 25.43
C GLU A 108 -24.24 -14.56 25.34
N GLU A 109 -24.25 -13.37 24.72
CA GLU A 109 -25.47 -12.58 24.52
C GLU A 109 -26.43 -13.28 23.54
N ILE A 110 -25.91 -13.87 22.45
CA ILE A 110 -26.72 -14.69 21.53
C ILE A 110 -27.34 -15.86 22.29
N LYS A 111 -26.58 -16.52 23.16
CA LYS A 111 -27.06 -17.62 23.99
C LYS A 111 -28.17 -17.16 24.95
N GLN A 112 -27.99 -16.03 25.63
CA GLN A 112 -29.03 -15.47 26.52
C GLN A 112 -30.32 -15.14 25.78
N ILE A 113 -30.21 -14.51 24.59
CA ILE A 113 -31.37 -14.23 23.73
C ILE A 113 -32.05 -15.55 23.32
N THR A 114 -31.27 -16.56 22.96
CA THR A 114 -31.78 -17.87 22.55
C THR A 114 -32.49 -18.59 23.71
N ASP A 115 -31.91 -18.55 24.91
CA ASP A 115 -32.49 -19.16 26.11
C ASP A 115 -33.80 -18.46 26.49
N SER A 116 -33.86 -17.12 26.42
CA SER A 116 -35.09 -16.34 26.64
C SER A 116 -36.17 -16.67 25.61
N LEU A 117 -35.82 -16.71 24.32
CA LEU A 117 -36.79 -17.08 23.27
C LEU A 117 -37.35 -18.48 23.48
N LYS A 118 -36.51 -19.41 23.93
CA LYS A 118 -36.94 -20.78 24.23
C LYS A 118 -37.95 -20.79 25.38
N GLU A 119 -37.70 -20.04 26.44
CA GLU A 119 -38.63 -19.91 27.56
C GLU A 119 -39.98 -19.32 27.12
N ASP A 120 -39.95 -18.24 26.33
CA ASP A 120 -41.15 -17.62 25.78
C ASP A 120 -41.97 -18.60 24.90
N ILE A 121 -41.30 -19.42 24.08
CA ILE A 121 -41.95 -20.44 23.26
C ILE A 121 -42.57 -21.54 24.13
N GLU A 122 -41.88 -21.98 25.19
CA GLU A 122 -42.40 -22.98 26.12
C GLU A 122 -43.64 -22.45 26.87
N GLU A 123 -43.61 -21.18 27.30
CA GLU A 123 -44.75 -20.52 27.93
C GLU A 123 -45.93 -20.39 26.97
N LEU A 124 -45.69 -19.93 25.74
CA LEU A 124 -46.71 -19.85 24.70
C LEU A 124 -47.32 -21.23 24.43
N GLY A 125 -46.50 -22.28 24.38
CA GLY A 125 -46.97 -23.67 24.23
C GLY A 125 -47.90 -24.11 25.36
N LYS A 126 -47.61 -23.72 26.61
CA LYS A 126 -48.49 -23.99 27.77
C LYS A 126 -49.80 -23.22 27.66
N LEU A 127 -49.76 -21.94 27.28
CA LEU A 127 -50.96 -21.11 27.10
C LEU A 127 -51.86 -21.68 26.00
N VAL A 128 -51.29 -22.08 24.87
CA VAL A 128 -52.03 -22.73 23.77
C VAL A 128 -52.64 -24.04 24.25
N SER A 129 -51.90 -24.86 24.98
CA SER A 129 -52.40 -26.14 25.52
C SER A 129 -53.53 -25.92 26.52
N SER A 130 -53.42 -24.90 27.37
CA SER A 130 -54.48 -24.48 28.28
C SER A 130 -55.72 -24.05 27.52
N ALA A 131 -55.58 -23.17 26.52
CA ALA A 131 -56.69 -22.71 25.69
C ALA A 131 -57.38 -23.87 24.96
N ILE A 132 -56.61 -24.85 24.44
CA ILE A 132 -57.17 -26.06 23.84
C ILE A 132 -57.95 -26.90 24.86
N SER A 133 -57.43 -27.03 26.09
CA SER A 133 -58.11 -27.73 27.18
C SER A 133 -59.42 -27.05 27.55
N ASP A 134 -59.38 -25.72 27.72
CA ASP A 134 -60.55 -24.90 28.06
C ASP A 134 -61.62 -25.00 26.96
N LEU A 135 -61.22 -24.98 25.69
CA LEU A 135 -62.13 -25.19 24.56
C LEU A 135 -62.73 -26.60 24.55
N ARG A 136 -61.95 -27.63 24.89
CA ARG A 136 -62.46 -29.01 25.02
C ARG A 136 -63.42 -29.16 26.20
N GLU A 137 -63.22 -28.43 27.29
CA GLU A 137 -64.14 -28.43 28.42
C GLU A 137 -65.44 -27.68 28.07
N LEU A 138 -65.33 -26.53 27.41
CA LEU A 138 -66.46 -25.68 27.07
C LEU A 138 -67.35 -26.27 25.96
N TYR A 139 -66.73 -26.88 24.94
CA TYR A 139 -67.44 -27.41 23.76
C TYR A 139 -67.52 -28.94 23.76
N GLY A 140 -66.94 -29.61 24.76
CA GLY A 140 -66.80 -31.06 24.79
C GLY A 140 -65.81 -31.57 23.73
N THR A 141 -65.61 -32.88 23.70
CA THR A 141 -65.11 -33.52 22.47
C THR A 141 -66.26 -33.57 21.48
N PRO A 142 -66.09 -33.12 20.23
CA PRO A 142 -67.12 -33.32 19.22
C PRO A 142 -67.42 -34.81 19.12
N ASP A 143 -68.66 -35.19 19.44
CA ASP A 143 -69.14 -36.56 19.27
C ASP A 143 -69.32 -36.79 17.77
N ILE A 144 -68.26 -37.29 17.15
CA ILE A 144 -68.21 -37.54 15.70
C ILE A 144 -69.32 -38.51 15.30
N ASP A 145 -69.67 -39.47 16.15
CA ASP A 145 -70.73 -40.44 15.86
C ASP A 145 -72.12 -39.77 15.87
N SER A 146 -72.36 -38.82 16.78
CA SER A 146 -73.58 -38.00 16.78
C SER A 146 -73.66 -37.08 15.56
N ILE A 147 -72.54 -36.46 15.16
CA ILE A 147 -72.48 -35.55 14.00
C ILE A 147 -72.71 -36.34 12.70
N ILE A 148 -72.08 -37.52 12.56
CA ILE A 148 -72.29 -38.40 11.39
C ILE A 148 -73.75 -38.85 11.33
N SER A 149 -74.32 -39.25 12.46
CA SER A 149 -75.71 -39.70 12.53
C SER A 149 -76.71 -38.59 12.15
N ASP A 150 -76.44 -37.35 12.56
CA ASP A 150 -77.27 -36.20 12.20
C ASP A 150 -77.16 -35.83 10.71
N VAL A 151 -75.94 -35.89 10.14
CA VAL A 151 -75.71 -35.67 8.70
C VAL A 151 -76.37 -36.74 7.84
N GLU A 152 -76.28 -38.02 8.22
CA GLU A 152 -76.96 -39.11 7.50
C GLU A 152 -78.49 -38.97 7.59
N ARG A 153 -79.02 -38.51 8.73
CA ARG A 153 -80.45 -38.23 8.91
C ARG A 153 -80.94 -37.03 8.11
N GLU A 154 -80.15 -35.97 7.97
CA GLU A 154 -80.48 -34.84 7.10
C GLU A 154 -80.43 -35.23 5.63
N GLY A 155 -79.41 -35.97 5.19
CA GLY A 155 -79.33 -36.49 3.81
C GLY A 155 -80.47 -37.43 3.43
N SER A 156 -81.04 -38.15 4.40
CA SER A 156 -82.18 -39.05 4.17
C SER A 156 -83.55 -38.34 4.09
N LYS A 157 -83.65 -37.07 4.50
CA LYS A 157 -84.89 -36.29 4.47
C LYS A 157 -85.14 -35.59 3.13
N ASP A 158 -84.11 -35.40 2.31
CA ASP A 158 -84.23 -34.77 0.99
C ASP A 158 -84.62 -35.76 -0.13
N ASP A 159 -84.61 -37.07 0.15
CA ASP A 159 -84.90 -38.15 -0.81
C ASP A 159 -86.32 -38.77 -0.68
N GLN A 160 -87.27 -38.10 0.00
CA GLN A 160 -88.64 -38.61 0.21
C GLN A 160 -89.75 -37.63 -0.21
#